data_AF-A0A3P8UXZ1-F1
#
_entry.id   AF-A0A3P8UXZ1-F1
#
_cell.length_a   1.000
_cell.length_b   1.000
_cell.length_c   1.000
_cell.angle_alpha   90.00
_cell.angle_beta   90.00
_cell.angle_gamma   90.00
#
_symmetry.space_group_name_H-M   'P 1'
#
loop_
_entity.id
_entity.type
_entity.pdbx_description
1 polymer ?
#
loop_
_entity_poly.entity_id
_entity_poly.type
_entity_poly.pdbx_seq_one_letter_code
_entity_poly.pdbx_strand_id
1 'polypeptide(L)'
;YKWEAIDSDRNVSYEFKLCESSPSTSCDSSTAVCAQDLTTKTKQSVDLTLKTRSDAVLDFNSSMRCPERSNNVQTSISFQCGKTMGTPEFVDVSECVHYFEWKTYVACRRDKFKPHKEVPCYAFDSDGKKHDLSPLIKLKDGYLVDDGDDSVDFYINICRSL
;
A
#
# COMPACT_ATOMS: atom_id res chain seq x y z
N TYR A 1 -2.69 7.91 5.49
CA TYR A 1 -3.18 6.58 5.88
C TYR A 1 -1.99 5.68 6.16
N LYS A 2 -2.15 4.67 7.03
CA LYS A 2 -1.15 3.61 7.19
C LYS A 2 -1.28 2.65 6.02
N TRP A 3 -0.18 2.29 5.37
CA TRP A 3 -0.16 1.33 4.28
C TRP A 3 0.72 0.15 4.65
N GLU A 4 0.28 -1.05 4.30
CA GLU A 4 0.91 -2.31 4.68
C GLU A 4 0.95 -3.27 3.49
N ALA A 5 2.02 -4.06 3.39
CA ALA A 5 2.18 -5.17 2.47
C ALA A 5 2.80 -6.37 3.20
N ILE A 6 2.59 -7.60 2.73
CA ILE A 6 3.14 -8.80 3.36
C ILE A 6 3.82 -9.67 2.31
N ASP A 7 5.07 -10.08 2.59
CA ASP A 7 5.73 -11.23 1.97
C ASP A 7 5.35 -12.47 2.79
N SER A 8 4.38 -13.23 2.28
CA SER A 8 3.88 -14.44 2.97
C SER A 8 4.90 -15.57 2.99
N ASP A 9 5.81 -15.62 2.01
CA ASP A 9 6.78 -16.71 1.88
C ASP A 9 7.89 -16.58 2.92
N ARG A 10 8.31 -15.35 3.21
CA ARG A 10 9.32 -15.05 4.26
C ARG A 10 8.71 -14.61 5.58
N ASN A 11 7.38 -14.52 5.66
CA ASN A 11 6.64 -14.06 6.84
C ASN A 11 7.08 -12.66 7.30
N VAL A 12 7.20 -11.71 6.36
CA VAL A 12 7.63 -10.34 6.60
C VAL A 12 6.52 -9.37 6.26
N SER A 13 6.16 -8.48 7.20
CA SER A 13 5.27 -7.35 6.95
C SER A 13 6.06 -6.07 6.67
N TYR A 14 5.54 -5.24 5.80
CA TYR A 14 6.10 -3.95 5.44
C TYR A 14 5.09 -2.85 5.77
N GLU A 15 5.53 -1.77 6.42
CA GLU A 15 4.73 -0.58 6.68
C GLU A 15 5.28 0.61 5.92
N PHE A 16 4.42 1.42 5.29
CA PHE A 16 4.84 2.55 4.46
C PHE A 16 4.40 3.91 5.01
N LYS A 17 5.31 4.88 4.92
CA LYS A 17 5.13 6.31 5.18
C LYS A 17 5.63 7.11 3.97
N LEU A 18 4.78 7.30 2.97
CA LEU A 18 5.16 7.98 1.71
C LEU A 18 5.16 9.52 1.77
N CYS A 19 4.60 10.11 2.82
CA CYS A 19 4.57 11.57 3.00
C CYS A 19 4.55 11.94 4.49
N GLU A 20 4.85 13.20 4.81
CA GLU A 20 4.93 13.69 6.20
C GLU A 20 3.61 13.52 6.97
N SER A 21 2.48 13.69 6.30
CA SER A 21 1.14 13.50 6.89
C SER A 21 0.76 12.02 7.09
N SER A 22 1.57 11.07 6.61
CA SER A 22 1.33 9.65 6.85
C SER A 22 1.74 9.27 8.28
N PRO A 23 1.04 8.30 8.91
CA PRO A 23 1.44 7.77 10.20
C PRO A 23 2.89 7.29 10.19
N SER A 24 3.58 7.43 11.32
CA SER A 24 4.92 6.86 11.51
C SER A 24 4.89 5.34 11.39
N THR A 25 6.00 4.78 10.91
CA THR A 25 6.17 3.33 10.89
C THR A 25 6.59 2.81 12.26
N SER A 26 6.51 1.51 12.42
CA SER A 26 6.93 0.74 13.58
C SER A 26 8.44 0.76 13.84
N CYS A 27 9.26 1.19 12.86
CA CYS A 27 10.71 1.31 12.97
C CYS A 27 11.09 2.63 13.62
N ASP A 28 10.78 3.75 12.95
CA ASP A 28 10.91 5.11 13.47
C ASP A 28 10.02 6.10 12.69
N SER A 29 10.05 7.38 13.11
CA SER A 29 9.25 8.44 12.51
C SER A 29 9.76 8.94 11.15
N SER A 30 11.00 8.64 10.78
CA SER A 30 11.65 9.06 9.54
C SER A 30 11.72 7.98 8.47
N THR A 31 11.59 6.71 8.83
CA THR A 31 11.51 5.55 7.91
C THR A 31 10.30 5.65 7.00
N ALA A 32 10.49 5.56 5.68
CA ALA A 32 9.38 5.50 4.72
C ALA A 32 8.85 4.08 4.52
N VAL A 33 9.63 3.05 4.83
CA VAL A 33 9.36 1.62 4.64
C VAL A 33 10.05 0.81 5.74
N CYS A 34 9.25 0.32 6.69
CA CYS A 34 9.72 -0.53 7.77
C CYS A 34 9.40 -1.99 7.47
N ALA A 35 10.40 -2.86 7.47
CA ALA A 35 10.20 -4.31 7.40
C ALA A 35 10.14 -4.89 8.82
N GLN A 36 9.24 -5.82 9.06
CA GLN A 36 9.10 -6.54 10.32
C GLN A 36 8.91 -8.03 10.06
N ASP A 37 9.79 -8.84 10.66
CA ASP A 37 9.62 -10.30 10.70
C ASP A 37 8.46 -10.63 11.63
N LEU A 38 7.44 -11.32 11.11
CA LEU A 38 6.22 -11.64 11.86
C LEU A 38 6.43 -12.75 12.89
N THR A 39 7.49 -13.55 12.75
CA THR A 39 7.88 -14.62 13.68
C THR A 39 8.72 -14.08 14.83
N THR A 40 9.82 -13.40 14.52
CA THR A 40 10.77 -12.89 15.52
C THR A 40 10.39 -11.53 16.08
N LYS A 41 9.43 -10.84 15.44
CA LYS A 41 9.03 -9.46 15.72
C LYS A 41 10.17 -8.44 15.57
N THR A 42 11.28 -8.83 14.94
CA THR A 42 12.40 -7.93 14.65
C THR A 42 12.01 -6.94 13.57
N LYS A 43 12.51 -5.72 13.68
CA LYS A 43 12.16 -4.59 12.81
C LYS A 43 13.41 -4.02 12.17
N GLN A 44 13.31 -3.64 10.90
CA GLN A 44 14.42 -3.16 10.10
C GLN A 44 13.95 -2.06 9.14
N SER A 45 14.61 -0.90 9.18
CA SER A 45 14.36 0.20 8.23
C SER A 45 14.98 -0.18 6.88
N VAL A 46 14.16 -0.41 5.85
CA VAL A 46 14.66 -0.77 4.50
C VAL A 46 14.84 0.44 3.59
N ASP A 47 14.64 1.63 4.15
CA ASP A 47 14.91 2.92 3.54
C ASP A 47 15.13 4.02 4.60
N LEU A 48 15.67 5.15 4.15
CA LEU A 48 15.81 6.38 4.94
C LEU A 48 15.66 7.66 4.09
N THR A 49 15.95 7.60 2.80
CA THR A 49 15.96 8.78 1.94
C THR A 49 15.45 8.46 0.56
N LEU A 50 14.58 9.33 0.02
CA LEU A 50 14.14 9.25 -1.36
C LEU A 50 15.34 9.49 -2.29
N LYS A 51 15.66 8.51 -3.13
CA LYS A 51 16.77 8.55 -4.07
C LYS A 51 16.32 9.10 -5.42
N THR A 52 15.22 8.55 -5.94
CA THR A 52 14.71 8.89 -7.26
C THR A 52 13.19 8.95 -7.24
N ARG A 53 12.63 9.96 -7.90
CA ARG A 53 11.22 10.04 -8.24
C ARG A 53 11.09 10.16 -9.75
N SER A 54 10.53 9.14 -10.39
CA SER A 54 10.14 9.17 -11.80
C SER A 54 8.61 9.19 -11.92
N ASP A 55 8.08 9.26 -13.14
CA ASP A 55 6.64 9.35 -13.40
C ASP A 55 5.83 8.19 -12.78
N ALA A 56 6.43 7.01 -12.62
CA ALA A 56 5.76 5.81 -12.14
C ALA A 56 6.58 5.00 -11.13
N VAL A 57 7.75 5.46 -10.69
CA VAL A 57 8.59 4.72 -9.74
C VAL A 57 9.11 5.64 -8.64
N LEU A 58 9.03 5.17 -7.40
CA LEU A 58 9.69 5.74 -6.24
C LEU A 58 10.78 4.80 -5.74
N ASP A 59 12.03 5.27 -5.77
CA ASP A 59 13.16 4.53 -5.24
C ASP A 59 13.67 5.18 -3.96
N PHE A 60 13.81 4.37 -2.92
CA PHE A 60 14.39 4.78 -1.65
C PHE A 60 15.68 4.02 -1.37
N ASN A 61 16.61 4.70 -0.70
CA ASN A 61 17.88 4.12 -0.29
C ASN A 61 17.95 4.07 1.24
N SER A 62 18.59 3.02 1.77
CA SER A 62 18.93 2.89 3.18
C SER A 62 20.41 3.21 3.42
N SER A 63 20.80 3.46 4.67
CA SER A 63 22.21 3.51 5.10
C SER A 63 22.77 2.12 5.39
N MET A 64 21.91 1.11 5.45
CA MET A 64 22.27 -0.26 5.78
C MET A 64 22.87 -0.99 4.60
N ARG A 65 24.04 -1.60 4.82
CA ARG A 65 24.71 -2.40 3.81
C ARG A 65 24.02 -3.73 3.59
N CYS A 66 23.93 -4.12 2.33
CA CYS A 66 23.55 -5.46 1.94
C CYS A 66 24.60 -6.46 2.47
N PRO A 67 24.23 -7.55 3.17
CA PRO A 67 25.19 -8.49 3.74
C PRO A 67 26.09 -9.16 2.69
N GLU A 68 25.56 -9.39 1.48
CA GLU A 68 26.23 -10.17 0.44
C GLU A 68 26.85 -9.31 -0.67
N ARG A 69 26.69 -7.98 -0.61
CA ARG A 69 27.10 -7.07 -1.69
C ARG A 69 27.61 -5.72 -1.17
N SER A 70 28.20 -4.92 -2.06
CA SER A 70 28.71 -3.59 -1.74
C SER A 70 27.66 -2.48 -1.76
N ASN A 71 26.45 -2.76 -2.24
CA ASN A 71 25.34 -1.80 -2.25
C ASN A 71 24.60 -1.74 -0.91
N ASN A 72 23.83 -0.67 -0.74
CA ASN A 72 22.91 -0.55 0.38
C ASN A 72 21.57 -1.22 0.06
N VAL A 73 20.82 -1.57 1.11
CA VAL A 73 19.42 -2.00 1.00
C VAL A 73 18.61 -0.87 0.36
N GLN A 74 17.74 -1.25 -0.58
CA GLN A 74 16.91 -0.33 -1.34
C GLN A 74 15.46 -0.79 -1.36
N THR A 75 14.56 0.15 -1.60
CA THR A 75 13.15 -0.13 -1.84
C THR A 75 12.74 0.54 -3.14
N SER A 76 12.01 -0.18 -4.01
CA SER A 76 11.47 0.34 -5.25
C SER A 76 9.97 0.08 -5.33
N ILE A 77 9.19 1.13 -5.51
CA ILE A 77 7.73 1.07 -5.61
C ILE A 77 7.32 1.48 -7.02
N SER A 78 6.79 0.53 -7.79
CA SER A 78 6.27 0.74 -9.14
C SER A 78 4.78 1.03 -9.09
N PHE A 79 4.37 2.16 -9.64
CA PHE A 79 3.00 2.62 -9.70
C PHE A 79 2.37 2.33 -11.06
N GLN A 80 1.19 1.74 -11.05
CA GLN A 80 0.41 1.46 -12.25
C GLN A 80 -0.97 2.08 -12.15
N CYS A 81 -1.53 2.50 -13.29
CA CYS A 81 -2.87 3.05 -13.32
C CYS A 81 -3.90 1.99 -12.89
N GLY A 82 -4.57 2.28 -11.77
CA GLY A 82 -5.65 1.49 -11.19
C GLY A 82 -6.99 2.24 -11.18
N LYS A 83 -8.07 1.52 -10.91
CA LYS A 83 -9.43 2.08 -10.82
C LYS A 83 -9.78 2.60 -9.41
N THR A 84 -9.09 2.10 -8.40
CA THR A 84 -9.29 2.38 -6.97
C THR A 84 -8.00 2.97 -6.39
N MET A 85 -8.00 3.34 -5.12
CA MET A 85 -6.82 3.78 -4.38
C MET A 85 -5.78 2.65 -4.31
N GLY A 86 -6.26 1.40 -4.33
CA GLY A 86 -5.46 0.18 -4.33
C GLY A 86 -4.61 0.04 -3.08
N THR A 87 -3.66 -0.87 -3.13
CA THR A 87 -2.73 -1.19 -2.03
C THR A 87 -1.35 -1.48 -2.60
N PRO A 88 -0.27 -1.27 -1.83
CA PRO A 88 1.04 -1.79 -2.20
C PRO A 88 1.05 -3.32 -2.06
N GLU A 89 1.50 -4.01 -3.10
CA GLU A 89 1.70 -5.45 -3.10
C GLU A 89 3.20 -5.75 -3.14
N PHE A 90 3.64 -6.70 -2.31
CA PHE A 90 5.01 -7.21 -2.38
C PHE A 90 5.20 -8.02 -3.66
N VAL A 91 6.31 -7.79 -4.35
CA VAL A 91 6.65 -8.50 -5.60
C VAL A 91 7.80 -9.46 -5.36
N ASP A 92 8.96 -8.95 -4.92
CA ASP A 92 10.15 -9.77 -4.66
C ASP A 92 11.20 -9.00 -3.84
N VAL A 93 12.19 -9.71 -3.33
CA VAL A 93 13.46 -9.15 -2.86
C VAL A 93 14.59 -9.76 -3.69
N SER A 94 15.28 -8.91 -4.45
CA SER A 94 16.44 -9.33 -5.26
C SER A 94 17.57 -8.33 -5.12
N GLU A 95 18.79 -8.83 -4.97
CA GLU A 95 20.01 -8.01 -4.83
C GLU A 95 19.93 -6.93 -3.73
N CYS A 96 19.24 -7.23 -2.62
CA CYS A 96 18.92 -6.31 -1.52
C CYS A 96 18.00 -5.13 -1.89
N VAL A 97 17.23 -5.27 -2.98
CA VAL A 97 16.16 -4.35 -3.37
C VAL A 97 14.81 -5.01 -3.08
N HIS A 98 13.98 -4.34 -2.28
CA HIS A 98 12.61 -4.74 -2.01
C HIS A 98 11.69 -4.11 -3.05
N TYR A 99 11.02 -4.93 -3.86
CA TYR A 99 10.15 -4.49 -4.94
C TYR A 99 8.69 -4.56 -4.54
N PHE A 100 7.98 -3.47 -4.80
CA PHE A 100 6.53 -3.36 -4.59
C PHE A 100 5.85 -2.85 -5.84
N GLU A 101 4.62 -3.31 -6.07
CA GLU A 101 3.73 -2.80 -7.11
C GLU A 101 2.50 -2.16 -6.47
N TRP A 102 2.09 -1.00 -6.95
CA TRP A 102 0.91 -0.31 -6.46
C TRP A 102 0.03 0.14 -7.64
N LYS A 103 -1.07 -0.59 -7.84
CA LYS A 103 -2.11 -0.23 -8.81
C LYS A 103 -3.07 0.78 -8.19
N THR A 104 -3.00 2.05 -8.60
CA THR A 104 -3.77 3.14 -8.00
C THR A 104 -4.26 4.16 -9.03
N TYR A 105 -5.42 4.77 -8.80
CA TYR A 105 -5.93 5.85 -9.68
C TYR A 105 -5.01 7.06 -9.71
N VAL A 106 -4.16 7.25 -8.70
CA VAL A 106 -3.22 8.37 -8.61
C VAL A 106 -2.16 8.30 -9.72
N ALA A 107 -1.88 7.09 -10.24
CA ALA A 107 -0.97 6.87 -11.35
C ALA A 107 -1.64 7.00 -12.74
N CYS A 108 -2.95 7.26 -12.78
CA CYS A 108 -3.69 7.41 -14.03
C CYS A 108 -3.61 8.85 -14.57
N ARG A 109 -3.54 8.97 -15.90
CA ARG A 109 -3.65 10.28 -16.56
C ARG A 109 -5.08 10.84 -16.41
N ARG A 110 -5.17 12.17 -16.29
CA ARG A 110 -6.42 12.96 -16.34
C ARG A 110 -7.44 12.66 -15.24
N ASP A 111 -7.00 12.24 -14.05
CA ASP A 111 -7.87 11.99 -12.88
C ASP A 111 -9.09 11.09 -13.17
N LYS A 112 -9.00 10.23 -14.21
CA LYS A 112 -10.13 9.51 -14.80
C LYS A 112 -10.97 8.69 -13.81
N PHE A 113 -10.32 8.15 -12.78
CA PHE A 113 -10.96 7.27 -11.78
C PHE A 113 -11.00 7.87 -10.38
N LYS A 114 -10.50 9.09 -10.21
CA LYS A 114 -10.34 9.75 -8.91
C LYS A 114 -11.73 10.12 -8.34
N PRO A 115 -12.11 9.58 -7.17
CA PRO A 115 -13.36 9.98 -6.50
C PRO A 115 -13.21 11.30 -5.77
N HIS A 116 -14.33 11.83 -5.27
CA HIS A 116 -14.30 12.91 -4.29
C HIS A 116 -13.57 12.49 -3.01
N LYS A 117 -13.81 11.25 -2.53
CA LYS A 117 -13.09 10.66 -1.40
C LYS A 117 -13.02 9.14 -1.53
N GLU A 118 -11.85 8.57 -1.23
CA GLU A 118 -11.65 7.13 -1.06
C GLU A 118 -10.70 6.88 0.12
N VAL A 119 -10.92 5.77 0.82
CA VAL A 119 -10.12 5.31 1.96
C VAL A 119 -9.50 3.95 1.63
N PRO A 120 -8.41 3.53 2.31
CA PRO A 120 -7.89 2.18 2.20
C PRO A 120 -9.00 1.14 2.40
N CYS A 121 -9.10 0.17 1.49
CA CYS A 121 -10.20 -0.79 1.43
C CYS A 121 -9.74 -2.24 1.68
N TYR A 122 -8.79 -2.41 2.59
CA TYR A 122 -8.22 -3.69 2.94
C TYR A 122 -7.84 -3.74 4.42
N ALA A 123 -7.70 -4.96 4.94
CA ALA A 123 -7.16 -5.23 6.26
C ALA A 123 -6.37 -6.53 6.24
N PHE A 124 -5.41 -6.68 7.16
CA PHE A 124 -4.78 -7.95 7.47
C PHE A 124 -5.37 -8.51 8.77
N ASP A 125 -5.67 -9.80 8.81
CA ASP A 125 -6.07 -10.47 10.04
C ASP A 125 -4.87 -10.87 10.92
N SER A 126 -5.15 -11.53 12.04
CA SER A 126 -4.11 -11.99 12.98
C SER A 126 -3.14 -13.01 12.38
N ASP A 127 -3.56 -13.72 11.33
CA ASP A 127 -2.78 -14.74 10.65
C ASP A 127 -1.99 -14.15 9.47
N GLY A 128 -2.05 -12.82 9.27
CA GLY A 128 -1.39 -12.12 8.17
C GLY A 128 -2.08 -12.29 6.83
N LYS A 129 -3.32 -12.79 6.80
CA LYS A 129 -4.08 -12.94 5.56
C LYS A 129 -4.75 -11.62 5.19
N LYS A 130 -4.62 -11.25 3.92
CA LYS A 130 -5.22 -10.04 3.36
C LYS A 130 -6.70 -10.24 3.07
N HIS A 131 -7.52 -9.31 3.57
CA HIS A 131 -8.93 -9.15 3.23
C HIS A 131 -9.08 -7.86 2.44
N ASP A 132 -9.26 -7.97 1.13
CA ASP A 132 -9.32 -6.83 0.21
C ASP A 132 -10.74 -6.67 -0.35
N LEU A 133 -11.38 -5.56 -0.01
CA LEU A 133 -12.73 -5.22 -0.45
C LEU A 133 -12.71 -4.29 -1.68
N SER A 134 -11.54 -3.93 -2.20
CA SER A 134 -11.40 -3.12 -3.41
C SER A 134 -12.20 -3.64 -4.62
N PRO A 135 -12.38 -4.96 -4.84
CA PRO A 135 -13.22 -5.48 -5.93
C PRO A 135 -14.71 -5.13 -5.81
N LEU A 136 -15.19 -4.81 -4.60
CA LEU A 136 -16.58 -4.39 -4.33
C LEU A 136 -16.77 -2.88 -4.50
N ILE A 137 -15.74 -2.15 -4.91
CA ILE A 137 -15.84 -0.72 -5.16
C ILE A 137 -16.57 -0.47 -6.48
N LYS A 138 -17.68 0.26 -6.45
CA LYS A 138 -18.35 0.73 -7.66
C LYS A 138 -17.76 2.05 -8.13
N LEU A 139 -17.42 2.13 -9.41
CA LEU A 139 -16.92 3.35 -10.05
C LEU A 139 -18.03 4.33 -10.44
N LYS A 140 -19.26 3.82 -10.54
CA LYS A 140 -20.48 4.55 -10.88
C LYS A 140 -21.62 3.93 -10.09
N ASP A 141 -22.54 4.77 -9.67
CA ASP A 141 -23.74 4.39 -8.92
C ASP A 141 -23.41 3.70 -7.58
N GLY A 142 -24.44 3.17 -6.92
CA GLY A 142 -24.33 2.47 -5.65
C GLY A 142 -24.80 1.03 -5.69
N TYR A 143 -24.71 0.39 -4.53
CA TYR A 143 -25.45 -0.80 -4.17
C TYR A 143 -26.74 -0.34 -3.50
N LEU A 144 -27.90 -0.76 -4.03
CA LEU A 144 -29.16 -0.65 -3.31
C LEU A 144 -29.10 -1.59 -2.11
N VAL A 145 -29.39 -1.05 -0.93
CA VAL A 145 -29.49 -1.82 0.31
C VAL A 145 -30.92 -2.33 0.44
N ASP A 146 -31.07 -3.62 0.68
CA ASP A 146 -32.34 -4.22 1.02
C ASP A 146 -32.59 -4.04 2.53
N ASP A 147 -33.50 -3.13 2.88
CA ASP A 147 -33.93 -2.86 4.25
C ASP A 147 -35.38 -3.31 4.52
N GLY A 148 -36.05 -3.91 3.54
CA GLY A 148 -37.44 -4.34 3.61
C GLY A 148 -38.48 -3.20 3.56
N ASP A 149 -38.07 -1.96 3.32
CA ASP A 149 -38.96 -0.80 3.15
C ASP A 149 -38.95 -0.32 1.69
N ASP A 150 -40.04 -0.58 0.96
CA ASP A 150 -40.19 -0.17 -0.45
C ASP A 150 -40.44 1.34 -0.63
N SER A 151 -40.49 2.13 0.45
CA SER A 151 -40.77 3.57 0.37
C SER A 151 -39.54 4.44 0.08
N VAL A 152 -38.33 3.94 0.35
CA VAL A 152 -37.08 4.69 0.17
C VAL A 152 -35.98 3.79 -0.38
N ASP A 153 -35.37 4.20 -1.50
CA ASP A 153 -34.16 3.56 -1.99
C ASP A 153 -32.92 4.10 -1.25
N PHE A 154 -32.24 3.22 -0.50
CA PHE A 154 -30.97 3.56 0.17
C PHE A 154 -29.76 2.99 -0.59
N TYR A 155 -28.85 3.86 -1.02
CA TYR A 155 -27.66 3.46 -1.77
C TYR A 155 -26.37 3.64 -0.97
N ILE A 156 -25.48 2.64 -1.07
CA ILE A 156 -24.13 2.71 -0.52
C ILE A 156 -23.06 2.45 -1.60
N ASN A 157 -21.85 2.90 -1.33
CA ASN A 157 -20.66 2.42 -2.01
C ASN A 157 -19.65 1.93 -0.96
N ILE A 158 -18.67 1.16 -1.39
CA ILE A 158 -17.66 0.57 -0.52
C ILE A 158 -16.40 1.42 -0.57
N CYS A 159 -15.92 1.88 0.60
CA CYS A 159 -14.67 2.63 0.79
C CYS A 159 -14.48 3.93 -0.01
N ARG A 160 -15.42 4.36 -0.84
CA ARG A 160 -15.36 5.62 -1.59
C ARG A 160 -16.72 6.30 -1.67
N SER A 161 -16.71 7.57 -2.05
CA SER A 161 -17.94 8.30 -2.36
C SER A 161 -18.67 7.67 -3.56
N LEU A 162 -20.01 7.71 -3.52
CA LEU A 162 -20.87 7.52 -4.69
C LEU A 162 -20.48 8.47 -5.82
#